data_AF-A0A1T4WUD0-F1
#
_entry.id   AF-A0A1T4WUD0-F1
#
_cell.length_a   1.000
_cell.length_b   1.000
_cell.length_c   1.000
_cell.angle_alpha   90.00
_cell.angle_beta   90.00
_cell.angle_gamma   90.00
#
_symmetry.space_group_name_H-M   'P 1'
#
loop_
_entity.id
_entity.type
_entity.pdbx_description
1 polymer ?
#
loop_
_entity_poly.entity_id
_entity_poly.type
_entity_poly.pdbx_seq_one_letter_code
_entity_poly.pdbx_strand_id
1 'polypeptide(L)'
;MLTAGLAAIVLVIAGETALWGATAQRNDSEASIAADSRLSDTSAPAQITIPAPIQTSAPLAVPVEPEQATPAGFNKSARSIDDPTSIWFVVDKTRPIPDAANYVPPDLVALRSDIPNPYGYPLRQEAADALASMADAATAEIGQQLVAQSGYRAYDIQEIVYNRYVAQLGVAGADRTSARPGYSEHQTGMAIDILATGSGCSLDGPCFGETTAGQWLAANAYRFGYLLSYPADKTAVTGYEYEPWHFRYIGVDLSTEMHNEGVTTLEEFFGLPAAPGYLG
;
A
#
# COMPACT_ATOMS: atom_id res chain seq x y z
N MET A 1 -30.91 -52.01 -6.81
CA MET A 1 -31.17 -50.58 -7.15
C MET A 1 -30.89 -49.79 -5.87
N LEU A 2 -29.97 -48.85 -5.74
CA LEU A 2 -29.16 -48.08 -6.69
C LEU A 2 -27.68 -48.09 -6.23
N THR A 3 -26.79 -48.05 -7.22
CA THR A 3 -25.35 -47.75 -7.11
C THR A 3 -25.13 -46.24 -7.00
N ALA A 4 -24.34 -45.77 -6.04
CA ALA A 4 -23.82 -44.40 -6.01
C ALA A 4 -22.33 -44.42 -6.37
N GLY A 5 -21.98 -43.82 -7.50
CA GLY A 5 -20.62 -43.74 -8.01
C GLY A 5 -19.84 -42.59 -7.35
N LEU A 6 -18.62 -42.88 -6.91
CA LEU A 6 -17.59 -41.87 -6.64
C LEU A 6 -16.96 -41.46 -7.97
N ALA A 7 -17.03 -40.18 -8.30
CA ALA A 7 -16.20 -39.58 -9.33
C ALA A 7 -14.95 -38.97 -8.66
N ALA A 8 -13.81 -39.63 -8.84
CA ALA A 8 -12.50 -39.08 -8.53
C ALA A 8 -12.07 -38.19 -9.71
N ILE A 9 -11.92 -36.88 -9.48
CA ILE A 9 -11.31 -35.97 -10.44
C ILE A 9 -9.79 -36.02 -10.21
N VAL A 10 -9.10 -36.73 -11.10
CA VAL A 10 -7.65 -36.68 -11.27
C VAL A 10 -7.35 -35.46 -12.16
N LEU A 11 -6.69 -34.44 -11.60
CA LEU A 11 -6.14 -33.34 -12.40
C LEU A 11 -4.67 -33.66 -12.72
N VAL A 12 -4.40 -33.83 -14.01
CA VAL A 12 -3.09 -34.13 -14.58
C VAL A 12 -2.22 -32.88 -14.58
N ILE A 13 -1.01 -33.02 -14.06
CA ILE A 13 0.07 -32.02 -14.11
C ILE A 13 0.76 -32.14 -15.47
N ALA A 14 0.77 -31.06 -16.25
CA ALA A 14 1.65 -30.92 -17.41
C ALA A 14 2.64 -29.81 -17.11
N GLY A 15 3.86 -30.21 -16.77
CA GLY A 15 5.03 -29.34 -16.81
C GLY A 15 5.62 -29.37 -18.22
N GLU A 16 5.81 -28.20 -18.82
CA GLU A 16 6.63 -28.06 -20.02
C GLU A 16 7.70 -26.99 -19.78
N THR A 17 8.94 -27.47 -19.80
CA THR A 17 10.17 -26.69 -19.84
C THR A 17 10.35 -26.09 -21.24
N ALA A 18 10.28 -24.77 -21.36
CA ALA A 18 10.66 -24.07 -22.58
C ALA A 18 12.13 -23.63 -22.50
N LEU A 19 12.99 -24.32 -23.24
CA LEU A 19 14.32 -23.83 -23.63
C LEU A 19 14.12 -22.69 -24.64
N TRP A 20 14.61 -21.49 -24.32
CA TRP A 20 14.84 -20.45 -25.33
C TRP A 20 16.32 -20.42 -25.72
N GLY A 21 16.57 -20.77 -26.98
CA GLY A 21 17.85 -20.60 -27.64
C GLY A 21 18.10 -19.13 -27.94
N ALA A 22 19.32 -18.68 -27.61
CA ALA A 22 19.83 -17.38 -27.99
C ALA A 22 20.20 -17.34 -29.47
N THR A 23 19.62 -16.41 -30.22
CA THR A 23 20.17 -15.94 -31.49
C THR A 23 20.46 -14.45 -31.38
N ALA A 24 21.75 -14.15 -31.19
CA ALA A 24 22.31 -12.83 -31.31
C ALA A 24 22.44 -12.46 -32.79
N GLN A 25 21.80 -11.38 -33.21
CA GLN A 25 22.23 -10.62 -34.39
C GLN A 25 21.68 -9.20 -34.37
N ARG A 26 22.52 -8.23 -33.98
CA ARG A 26 22.38 -6.85 -34.43
C ARG A 26 23.74 -6.38 -34.91
N ASN A 27 23.74 -5.92 -36.16
CA ASN A 27 24.86 -5.32 -36.87
C ASN A 27 25.27 -4.01 -36.21
N ASP A 28 26.58 -3.84 -36.11
CA ASP A 28 27.27 -2.57 -35.95
C ASP A 28 27.20 -1.75 -37.25
N SER A 29 27.09 -0.43 -37.11
CA SER A 29 27.72 0.55 -38.01
C SER A 29 27.87 1.87 -37.27
N GLU A 30 29.13 2.17 -36.95
CA GLU A 30 29.66 3.41 -36.37
C GLU A 30 29.87 4.53 -37.42
N ALA A 31 30.25 5.69 -36.86
CA ALA A 31 31.02 6.82 -37.41
C ALA A 31 30.19 7.98 -38.02
N SER A 32 30.06 9.13 -37.33
CA SER A 32 31.04 10.24 -37.12
C SER A 32 31.42 10.93 -38.44
N ILE A 33 31.63 12.25 -38.57
CA ILE A 33 32.53 13.17 -37.85
C ILE A 33 32.15 14.65 -38.21
N ALA A 34 32.44 15.57 -37.26
CA ALA A 34 32.99 16.95 -37.42
C ALA A 34 32.14 18.05 -38.10
N ALA A 35 31.78 19.13 -37.39
CA ALA A 35 32.57 20.26 -36.87
C ALA A 35 32.75 21.40 -37.90
N ASP A 36 32.36 22.64 -37.56
CA ASP A 36 33.31 23.66 -37.09
C ASP A 36 32.61 25.03 -36.90
N SER A 37 33.17 25.75 -35.92
CA SER A 37 33.06 27.12 -35.40
C SER A 37 32.64 28.26 -36.37
N ARG A 38 32.12 29.39 -35.85
CA ARG A 38 32.94 30.56 -35.41
C ARG A 38 32.19 31.52 -34.48
N LEU A 39 32.94 32.02 -33.50
CA LEU A 39 32.66 33.10 -32.55
C LEU A 39 33.18 34.47 -33.05
N SER A 40 32.78 35.50 -32.29
CA SER A 40 33.36 36.87 -32.18
C SER A 40 32.79 37.89 -33.18
N ASP A 41 32.50 39.15 -32.86
CA ASP A 41 32.80 40.06 -31.75
C ASP A 41 31.67 41.13 -31.75
N THR A 42 31.35 41.91 -30.73
CA THR A 42 32.06 43.18 -30.42
C THR A 42 31.50 43.77 -29.12
N SER A 43 32.39 44.25 -28.25
CA SER A 43 32.10 45.03 -27.04
C SER A 43 32.83 46.38 -27.08
N ALA A 44 32.20 47.46 -26.60
CA ALA A 44 32.79 48.77 -26.26
C ALA A 44 31.76 49.64 -25.49
N PRO A 45 32.11 50.74 -24.78
CA PRO A 45 32.54 50.73 -23.38
C PRO A 45 31.67 51.60 -22.42
N ALA A 46 32.08 51.55 -21.15
CA ALA A 46 31.54 52.09 -19.89
C ALA A 46 30.95 53.51 -19.82
N GLN A 47 29.99 53.69 -18.90
CA GLN A 47 29.78 54.93 -18.15
C GLN A 47 29.60 54.62 -16.66
N ILE A 48 30.50 55.17 -15.84
CA ILE A 48 30.44 55.16 -14.38
C ILE A 48 29.54 56.34 -13.95
N THR A 49 28.47 56.05 -13.22
CA THR A 49 27.67 57.06 -12.51
C THR A 49 27.69 56.74 -11.02
N ILE A 50 28.16 57.69 -10.21
CA ILE A 50 28.17 57.63 -8.75
C ILE A 50 26.90 58.33 -8.25
N PRO A 51 26.00 57.68 -7.49
CA PRO A 51 24.92 58.38 -6.79
C PRO A 51 25.36 58.85 -5.39
N ALA A 52 24.70 59.91 -4.93
CA ALA A 52 24.93 60.73 -3.75
C ALA A 52 24.64 60.01 -2.40
N PRO A 53 24.92 60.63 -1.22
CA PRO A 53 24.95 59.92 0.06
C PRO A 53 23.54 59.55 0.55
N ILE A 54 23.43 58.34 1.12
CA ILE A 54 22.20 57.77 1.66
C ILE A 54 21.82 58.50 2.96
N GLN A 55 20.61 59.05 2.99
CA GLN A 55 20.00 59.59 4.20
C GLN A 55 19.63 58.46 5.16
N THR A 56 20.04 58.59 6.41
CA THR A 56 19.68 57.70 7.52
C THR A 56 18.18 57.81 7.81
N SER A 57 17.39 56.80 7.43
CA SER A 57 16.02 56.63 7.90
C SER A 57 16.00 55.99 9.30
N ALA A 58 15.09 56.48 10.14
CA ALA A 58 14.82 55.98 11.49
C ALA A 58 14.40 54.50 11.49
N PRO A 59 14.53 53.76 12.61
CA PRO A 59 14.23 52.34 12.65
C PRO A 59 12.74 52.11 12.41
N LEU A 60 12.41 51.34 11.36
CA LEU A 60 11.08 50.80 11.15
C LEU A 60 10.77 49.80 12.27
N ALA A 61 9.64 49.98 12.95
CA ALA A 61 9.12 49.00 13.88
C ALA A 61 8.93 47.67 13.14
N VAL A 62 9.56 46.62 13.67
CA VAL A 62 9.40 45.24 13.19
C VAL A 62 7.91 44.88 13.31
N PRO A 63 7.23 44.47 12.24
CA PRO A 63 5.91 43.86 12.36
C PRO A 63 6.06 42.61 13.21
N VAL A 64 5.40 42.57 14.37
CA VAL A 64 5.28 41.35 15.15
C VAL A 64 4.47 40.39 14.29
N GLU A 65 5.16 39.36 13.79
CA GLU A 65 4.55 38.23 13.09
C GLU A 65 3.46 37.66 14.00
N PRO A 66 2.21 37.49 13.51
CA PRO A 66 1.17 36.89 14.34
C PRO A 66 1.66 35.51 14.77
N GLU A 67 1.75 35.33 16.08
CA GLU A 67 2.08 34.08 16.75
C GLU A 67 1.28 32.96 16.08
N GLN A 68 1.98 32.06 15.39
CA GLN A 68 1.37 30.90 14.75
C GLN A 68 0.59 30.15 15.82
N ALA A 69 -0.73 30.13 15.69
CA ALA A 69 -1.58 29.29 16.51
C ALA A 69 -1.04 27.86 16.42
N THR A 70 -0.70 27.28 17.56
CA THR A 70 -0.35 25.86 17.66
C THR A 70 -1.48 25.08 16.99
N PRO A 71 -1.22 24.18 16.02
CA PRO A 71 -2.30 23.38 15.45
C PRO A 71 -3.00 22.64 16.58
N ALA A 72 -4.33 22.67 16.60
CA ALA A 72 -5.09 21.74 17.42
C ALA A 72 -4.63 20.31 17.02
N GLY A 73 -4.14 19.54 17.99
CA GLY A 73 -3.59 18.20 17.73
C GLY A 73 -4.62 17.27 17.07
N PHE A 74 -4.14 16.20 16.43
CA PHE A 74 -4.99 15.23 15.74
C PHE A 74 -6.01 14.59 16.70
N ASN A 75 -7.30 14.64 16.33
CA ASN A 75 -8.37 14.09 17.15
C ASN A 75 -8.50 12.57 16.92
N LYS A 76 -7.83 11.77 17.76
CA LYS A 76 -7.90 10.29 17.74
C LYS A 76 -9.30 9.72 18.04
N SER A 77 -10.27 10.53 18.43
CA SER A 77 -11.67 10.14 18.66
C SER A 77 -12.63 10.60 17.56
N ALA A 78 -12.13 11.14 16.44
CA ALA A 78 -12.98 11.64 15.36
C ALA A 78 -13.78 10.53 14.64
N ARG A 79 -13.31 9.27 14.69
CA ARG A 79 -14.03 8.10 14.19
C ARG A 79 -13.88 6.93 15.16
N SER A 80 -14.82 5.99 15.10
CA SER A 80 -14.82 4.81 15.96
C SER A 80 -13.71 3.83 15.55
N ILE A 81 -13.06 3.22 16.55
CA ILE A 81 -12.13 2.10 16.34
C ILE A 81 -12.79 0.74 16.62
N ASP A 82 -14.04 0.74 17.08
CA ASP A 82 -14.82 -0.46 17.48
C ASP A 82 -16.01 -0.76 16.55
N ASP A 83 -16.42 0.21 15.72
CA ASP A 83 -17.52 0.05 14.75
C ASP A 83 -16.98 -0.47 13.42
N PRO A 84 -17.37 -1.67 12.95
CA PRO A 84 -16.83 -2.24 11.71
C PRO A 84 -17.19 -1.45 10.44
N THR A 85 -18.09 -0.47 10.50
CA THR A 85 -18.38 0.45 9.38
C THR A 85 -17.44 1.65 9.33
N SER A 86 -16.68 1.90 10.39
CA SER A 86 -15.69 2.98 10.44
C SER A 86 -14.44 2.63 9.64
N ILE A 87 -13.88 3.62 8.94
CA ILE A 87 -12.58 3.46 8.26
C ILE A 87 -11.43 3.27 9.27
N TRP A 88 -11.61 3.71 10.53
CA TRP A 88 -10.64 3.54 11.63
C TRP A 88 -10.87 2.28 12.46
N PHE A 89 -11.81 1.41 12.07
CA PHE A 89 -12.06 0.16 12.78
C PHE A 89 -10.79 -0.68 12.89
N VAL A 90 -10.36 -0.99 14.12
CA VAL A 90 -9.19 -1.84 14.36
C VAL A 90 -9.66 -3.27 14.58
N VAL A 91 -9.36 -4.14 13.61
CA VAL A 91 -9.49 -5.59 13.71
C VAL A 91 -8.10 -6.18 13.79
N ASP A 92 -7.87 -6.98 14.83
CA ASP A 92 -6.62 -7.68 15.10
C ASP A 92 -6.95 -8.98 15.84
N LYS A 93 -5.95 -9.78 16.21
CA LYS A 93 -6.15 -11.09 16.87
C LYS A 93 -6.88 -11.06 18.22
N THR A 94 -7.01 -9.88 18.83
CA THR A 94 -7.71 -9.64 20.10
C THR A 94 -9.02 -8.87 19.93
N ARG A 95 -9.25 -8.30 18.74
CA ARG A 95 -10.40 -7.44 18.40
C ARG A 95 -11.13 -8.00 17.17
N PRO A 96 -12.04 -8.97 17.35
CA PRO A 96 -12.79 -9.54 16.23
C PRO A 96 -13.83 -8.56 15.67
N ILE A 97 -14.23 -8.80 14.42
CA ILE A 97 -15.40 -8.15 13.81
C ILE A 97 -16.66 -8.58 14.59
N PRO A 98 -17.45 -7.64 15.12
CA PRO A 98 -18.73 -7.96 15.74
C PRO A 98 -19.67 -8.63 14.73
N ASP A 99 -20.29 -9.75 15.13
CA ASP A 99 -21.18 -10.54 14.25
C ASP A 99 -20.52 -10.93 12.91
N ALA A 100 -19.22 -11.29 12.95
CA ALA A 100 -18.41 -11.55 11.76
C ALA A 100 -19.05 -12.54 10.76
N ALA A 101 -19.79 -13.56 11.23
CA ALA A 101 -20.40 -14.52 10.31
C ALA A 101 -21.44 -13.89 9.37
N ASN A 102 -22.07 -12.78 9.77
CA ASN A 102 -23.13 -12.09 9.02
C ASN A 102 -22.70 -10.70 8.51
N TYR A 103 -21.56 -10.19 8.96
CA TYR A 103 -21.09 -8.86 8.58
C TYR A 103 -20.65 -8.82 7.10
N VAL A 104 -21.27 -7.92 6.35
CA VAL A 104 -20.91 -7.52 4.99
C VAL A 104 -20.94 -5.99 4.92
N PRO A 105 -19.87 -5.32 4.45
CA PRO A 105 -19.89 -3.87 4.28
C PRO A 105 -20.97 -3.42 3.29
N PRO A 106 -21.67 -2.29 3.56
CA PRO A 106 -22.84 -1.89 2.78
C PRO A 106 -22.53 -1.24 1.42
N ASP A 107 -21.27 -0.90 1.16
CA ASP A 107 -20.80 0.01 0.11
C ASP A 107 -19.66 -0.58 -0.73
N LEU A 108 -19.67 -1.91 -0.91
CA LEU A 108 -18.72 -2.62 -1.78
C LEU A 108 -18.96 -2.29 -3.25
N VAL A 109 -17.87 -1.97 -3.96
CA VAL A 109 -17.86 -1.66 -5.39
C VAL A 109 -16.74 -2.38 -6.11
N ALA A 110 -16.95 -2.62 -7.41
CA ALA A 110 -15.89 -3.10 -8.28
C ALA A 110 -14.79 -2.03 -8.42
N LEU A 111 -13.55 -2.47 -8.55
CA LEU A 111 -12.43 -1.56 -8.80
C LEU A 111 -12.53 -0.94 -10.19
N ARG A 112 -11.85 0.21 -10.37
CA ARG A 112 -11.68 0.84 -11.68
C ARG A 112 -11.11 -0.18 -12.68
N SER A 113 -11.68 -0.23 -13.89
CA SER A 113 -11.46 -1.31 -14.86
C SER A 113 -10.02 -1.42 -15.40
N ASP A 114 -9.24 -0.36 -15.26
CA ASP A 114 -7.83 -0.27 -15.67
C ASP A 114 -6.86 -0.76 -14.60
N ILE A 115 -7.34 -1.04 -13.37
CA ILE A 115 -6.59 -1.75 -12.34
C ILE A 115 -6.81 -3.25 -12.58
N PRO A 116 -5.78 -4.02 -12.97
CA PRO A 116 -5.90 -5.47 -13.09
C PRO A 116 -6.36 -6.10 -11.78
N ASN A 117 -7.46 -6.83 -11.85
CA ASN A 117 -8.09 -7.52 -10.73
C ASN A 117 -8.60 -8.88 -11.24
N PRO A 118 -7.70 -9.87 -11.41
CA PRO A 118 -8.01 -11.13 -12.10
C PRO A 118 -9.13 -11.95 -11.44
N TYR A 119 -9.43 -11.68 -10.17
CA TYR A 119 -10.42 -12.40 -9.38
C TYR A 119 -11.65 -11.55 -9.02
N GLY A 120 -11.70 -10.28 -9.45
CA GLY A 120 -12.85 -9.41 -9.27
C GLY A 120 -13.16 -9.04 -7.82
N TYR A 121 -12.15 -8.98 -6.94
CA TYR A 121 -12.37 -8.63 -5.54
C TYR A 121 -12.80 -7.16 -5.38
N PRO A 122 -13.94 -6.87 -4.73
CA PRO A 122 -14.39 -5.50 -4.52
C PRO A 122 -13.67 -4.87 -3.32
N LEU A 123 -13.79 -3.55 -3.20
CA LEU A 123 -13.45 -2.79 -2.00
C LEU A 123 -14.63 -1.91 -1.63
N ARG A 124 -14.66 -1.37 -0.41
CA ARG A 124 -15.57 -0.27 -0.09
C ARG A 124 -15.25 0.94 -0.96
N GLN A 125 -16.26 1.72 -1.34
CA GLN A 125 -16.14 2.84 -2.28
C GLN A 125 -14.95 3.77 -1.99
N GLU A 126 -14.81 4.23 -0.74
CA GLU A 126 -13.74 5.18 -0.35
C GLU A 126 -12.33 4.59 -0.56
N ALA A 127 -12.14 3.31 -0.24
CA ALA A 127 -10.88 2.60 -0.50
C ALA A 127 -10.68 2.37 -2.00
N ALA A 128 -11.71 2.02 -2.77
CA ALA A 128 -11.60 1.83 -4.21
C ALA A 128 -11.15 3.12 -4.93
N ASP A 129 -11.69 4.28 -4.55
CA ASP A 129 -11.32 5.58 -5.12
C ASP A 129 -9.88 5.98 -4.75
N ALA A 130 -9.48 5.69 -3.51
CA ALA A 130 -8.11 5.89 -3.05
C ALA A 130 -7.11 4.99 -3.81
N LEU A 131 -7.47 3.72 -4.04
CA LEU A 131 -6.64 2.77 -4.80
C LEU A 131 -6.45 3.25 -6.24
N ALA A 132 -7.50 3.79 -6.87
CA ALA A 132 -7.41 4.37 -8.20
C ALA A 132 -6.41 5.54 -8.25
N SER A 133 -6.46 6.44 -7.27
CA SER A 133 -5.50 7.55 -7.16
C SER A 133 -4.07 7.06 -6.92
N MET A 134 -3.90 6.02 -6.10
CA MET A 134 -2.59 5.40 -5.84
C MET A 134 -2.03 4.69 -7.08
N ALA A 135 -2.88 4.02 -7.85
CA ALA A 135 -2.49 3.34 -9.10
C ALA A 135 -2.08 4.34 -10.20
N ASP A 136 -2.78 5.47 -10.30
CA ASP A 136 -2.41 6.57 -11.20
C ASP A 136 -1.03 7.13 -10.86
N ALA A 137 -0.78 7.36 -9.57
CA ALA A 137 0.51 7.86 -9.10
C ALA A 137 1.64 6.84 -9.31
N ALA A 138 1.42 5.54 -9.04
CA ALA A 138 2.40 4.50 -9.32
C ALA A 138 2.76 4.45 -10.82
N THR A 139 1.77 4.58 -11.70
CA THR A 139 2.01 4.62 -13.14
C THR A 139 2.81 5.87 -13.54
N ALA A 140 2.43 7.04 -13.02
CA ALA A 140 3.06 8.30 -13.38
C ALA A 140 4.48 8.48 -12.81
N GLU A 141 4.72 8.03 -11.57
CA GLU A 141 5.96 8.29 -10.83
C GLU A 141 7.01 7.19 -11.05
N ILE A 142 6.58 5.92 -11.18
CA ILE A 142 7.50 4.77 -11.28
C ILE A 142 7.24 3.87 -12.50
N GLY A 143 6.26 4.20 -13.34
CA GLY A 143 5.95 3.41 -14.54
C GLY A 143 5.42 2.01 -14.25
N GLN A 144 4.90 1.75 -13.04
CA GLN A 144 4.41 0.44 -12.63
C GLN A 144 2.88 0.40 -12.60
N GLN A 145 2.32 -0.67 -13.17
CA GLN A 145 0.90 -0.97 -13.04
C GLN A 145 0.69 -1.84 -11.80
N LEU A 146 -0.04 -1.31 -10.83
CA LEU A 146 -0.47 -2.05 -9.64
C LEU A 146 -1.54 -3.09 -10.01
N VAL A 147 -1.48 -4.26 -9.38
CA VAL A 147 -2.40 -5.37 -9.60
C VAL A 147 -3.06 -5.72 -8.26
N ALA A 148 -4.38 -5.63 -8.21
CA ALA A 148 -5.16 -6.04 -7.05
C ALA A 148 -5.27 -7.57 -7.02
N GLN A 149 -4.70 -8.19 -5.99
CA GLN A 149 -4.66 -9.65 -5.85
C GLN A 149 -5.68 -10.17 -4.85
N SER A 150 -6.05 -9.39 -3.85
CA SER A 150 -7.14 -9.72 -2.92
C SER A 150 -7.75 -8.45 -2.34
N GLY A 151 -9.07 -8.37 -2.27
CA GLY A 151 -9.81 -7.25 -1.68
C GLY A 151 -10.76 -7.75 -0.59
N TYR A 152 -12.02 -7.32 -0.62
CA TYR A 152 -13.03 -7.82 0.30
C TYR A 152 -13.12 -9.34 0.26
N ARG A 153 -13.14 -9.95 1.44
CA ARG A 153 -13.25 -11.40 1.63
C ARG A 153 -14.26 -11.70 2.72
N ALA A 154 -15.33 -12.40 2.36
CA ALA A 154 -16.36 -12.82 3.30
C ALA A 154 -15.83 -13.83 4.33
N TYR A 155 -16.54 -13.94 5.46
CA TYR A 155 -16.18 -14.81 6.59
C TYR A 155 -15.96 -16.28 6.18
N ASP A 156 -16.87 -16.84 5.41
CA ASP A 156 -16.84 -18.24 4.93
C ASP A 156 -15.65 -18.50 3.99
N ILE A 157 -15.31 -17.52 3.14
CA ILE A 157 -14.10 -17.57 2.32
C ILE A 157 -12.84 -17.52 3.20
N GLN A 158 -12.82 -16.69 4.24
CA GLN A 158 -11.71 -16.64 5.18
C GLN A 158 -11.55 -17.97 5.95
N GLU A 159 -12.64 -18.67 6.25
CA GLU A 159 -12.60 -20.02 6.84
C GLU A 159 -11.90 -21.02 5.91
N ILE A 160 -12.22 -21.00 4.62
CA ILE A 160 -11.56 -21.85 3.62
C ILE A 160 -10.07 -21.51 3.50
N VAL A 161 -9.72 -20.23 3.47
CA VAL A 161 -8.32 -19.77 3.38
C VAL A 161 -7.53 -20.20 4.61
N TYR A 162 -8.05 -19.93 5.81
CA TYR A 162 -7.39 -20.27 7.06
C TYR A 162 -7.20 -21.79 7.20
N ASN A 163 -8.23 -22.58 6.91
CA ASN A 163 -8.15 -24.04 6.98
C ASN A 163 -7.12 -24.63 5.99
N ARG A 164 -6.90 -23.98 4.84
CA ARG A 164 -5.82 -24.36 3.91
C ARG A 164 -4.45 -24.16 4.55
N TYR A 165 -4.20 -23.02 5.19
CA TYR A 165 -2.95 -22.77 5.90
C TYR A 165 -2.76 -23.72 7.09
N VAL A 166 -3.83 -24.04 7.84
CA VAL A 166 -3.77 -25.03 8.92
C VAL A 166 -3.37 -26.40 8.38
N ALA A 167 -3.91 -26.82 7.23
CA ALA A 167 -3.55 -28.10 6.61
C ALA A 167 -2.09 -28.14 6.13
N GLN A 168 -1.52 -27.01 5.74
CA GLN A 168 -0.15 -26.91 5.23
C GLN A 168 0.91 -26.71 6.32
N LEU A 169 0.61 -25.88 7.31
CA LEU A 169 1.58 -25.34 8.27
C LEU A 169 1.25 -25.70 9.74
N GLY A 170 0.10 -26.33 9.99
CA GLY A 170 -0.47 -26.47 11.33
C GLY A 170 -1.02 -25.15 11.88
N VAL A 171 -1.71 -25.21 13.02
CA VAL A 171 -2.37 -24.03 13.62
C VAL A 171 -1.38 -22.91 13.95
N ALA A 172 -0.23 -23.25 14.54
CA ALA A 172 0.77 -22.24 14.92
C ALA A 172 1.39 -21.52 13.70
N GLY A 173 1.55 -22.22 12.58
CA GLY A 173 2.00 -21.61 11.33
C GLY A 173 0.90 -20.76 10.69
N ALA A 174 -0.32 -21.28 10.62
CA ALA A 174 -1.47 -20.57 10.09
C ALA A 174 -1.75 -19.27 10.86
N ASP A 175 -1.69 -19.29 12.19
CA ASP A 175 -1.90 -18.12 13.04
C ASP A 175 -0.85 -17.01 12.81
N ARG A 176 0.31 -17.30 12.19
CA ARG A 176 1.34 -16.30 11.84
C ARG A 176 1.14 -15.69 10.44
N THR A 177 0.51 -16.42 9.53
CA THR A 177 0.43 -16.09 8.09
C THR A 177 -0.99 -15.72 7.64
N SER A 178 -2.02 -16.17 8.35
CA SER A 178 -3.42 -15.92 7.98
C SER A 178 -4.26 -15.60 9.21
N ALA A 179 -5.13 -14.60 9.06
CA ALA A 179 -6.15 -14.33 10.05
C ALA A 179 -7.13 -15.50 10.20
N ARG A 180 -7.62 -15.72 11.42
CA ARG A 180 -8.78 -16.56 11.67
C ARG A 180 -10.04 -15.86 11.09
N PRO A 181 -11.09 -16.62 10.75
CA PRO A 181 -12.36 -16.04 10.31
C PRO A 181 -12.89 -15.04 11.35
N GLY A 182 -13.30 -13.85 10.90
CA GLY A 182 -13.73 -12.74 11.75
C GLY A 182 -12.62 -11.87 12.34
N TYR A 183 -11.35 -12.18 12.05
CA TYR A 183 -10.19 -11.39 12.48
C TYR A 183 -9.41 -10.80 11.29
N SER A 184 -9.93 -10.91 10.07
CA SER A 184 -9.24 -10.45 8.87
C SER A 184 -9.63 -9.03 8.48
N GLU A 185 -8.65 -8.16 8.23
CA GLU A 185 -8.90 -6.83 7.68
C GLU A 185 -9.62 -6.88 6.32
N HIS A 186 -9.40 -7.91 5.51
CA HIS A 186 -10.11 -8.07 4.23
C HIS A 186 -11.63 -8.10 4.40
N GLN A 187 -12.14 -8.62 5.51
CA GLN A 187 -13.58 -8.68 5.72
C GLN A 187 -14.20 -7.29 5.95
N THR A 188 -13.39 -6.29 6.34
CA THR A 188 -13.84 -4.89 6.42
C THR A 188 -14.06 -4.26 5.05
N GLY A 189 -13.55 -4.87 3.96
CA GLY A 189 -13.52 -4.29 2.62
C GLY A 189 -12.62 -3.05 2.49
N MET A 190 -11.79 -2.77 3.50
CA MET A 190 -10.81 -1.68 3.51
C MET A 190 -9.37 -2.14 3.27
N ALA A 191 -9.11 -3.45 3.25
CA ALA A 191 -7.78 -4.01 2.98
C ALA A 191 -7.66 -4.54 1.56
N ILE A 192 -6.47 -4.36 0.99
CA ILE A 192 -6.11 -4.81 -0.35
C ILE A 192 -4.70 -5.43 -0.34
N ASP A 193 -4.59 -6.61 -0.95
CA ASP A 193 -3.30 -7.20 -1.31
C ASP A 193 -2.92 -6.73 -2.71
N ILE A 194 -1.77 -6.06 -2.83
CA ILE A 194 -1.29 -5.43 -4.07
C ILE A 194 0.03 -6.05 -4.49
N LEU A 195 0.15 -6.38 -5.78
CA LEU A 195 1.42 -6.61 -6.46
C LEU A 195 1.58 -5.60 -7.61
N ALA A 196 2.61 -5.77 -8.43
CA ALA A 196 2.77 -5.05 -9.68
C ALA A 196 3.00 -6.00 -10.85
N THR A 197 2.56 -5.58 -12.05
CA THR A 197 2.77 -6.33 -13.30
C THR A 197 4.26 -6.62 -13.49
N GLY A 198 4.60 -7.89 -13.70
CA GLY A 198 5.99 -8.31 -13.92
C GLY A 198 6.88 -8.28 -12.67
N SER A 199 6.32 -8.11 -11.47
CA SER A 199 7.09 -8.14 -10.21
C SER A 199 7.82 -9.47 -9.95
N GLY A 200 7.30 -10.58 -10.47
CA GLY A 200 7.86 -11.92 -10.24
C GLY A 200 7.64 -12.46 -8.82
N CYS A 201 6.94 -11.70 -7.97
CA CYS A 201 6.61 -12.09 -6.60
C CYS A 201 5.18 -12.64 -6.49
N SER A 202 4.91 -13.32 -5.39
CA SER A 202 3.57 -13.76 -4.96
C SER A 202 3.21 -13.12 -3.63
N LEU A 203 1.98 -13.35 -3.15
CA LEU A 203 1.55 -13.01 -1.78
C LEU A 203 2.15 -14.00 -0.77
N ASP A 204 3.47 -14.17 -0.82
CA ASP A 204 4.22 -15.09 0.03
C ASP A 204 5.65 -14.58 0.20
N GLY A 205 6.03 -14.31 1.45
CA GLY A 205 7.36 -13.87 1.83
C GLY A 205 7.77 -12.47 1.34
N PRO A 206 8.97 -12.00 1.71
CA PRO A 206 9.35 -10.58 1.63
C PRO A 206 9.57 -10.03 0.21
N CYS A 207 9.54 -10.89 -0.83
CA CYS A 207 9.93 -10.57 -2.21
C CYS A 207 9.39 -9.23 -2.72
N PHE A 208 8.07 -9.00 -2.55
CA PHE A 208 7.45 -7.82 -3.12
C PHE A 208 8.02 -6.51 -2.55
N GLY A 209 8.43 -6.52 -1.27
CA GLY A 209 9.03 -5.36 -0.60
C GLY A 209 10.40 -4.96 -1.15
N GLU A 210 11.06 -5.84 -1.92
CA GLU A 210 12.35 -5.56 -2.57
C GLU A 210 12.16 -4.98 -3.98
N THR A 211 10.95 -4.99 -4.52
CA THR A 211 10.64 -4.46 -5.85
C THR A 211 10.50 -2.93 -5.83
N THR A 212 10.67 -2.28 -6.99
CA THR A 212 10.40 -0.83 -7.14
C THR A 212 9.00 -0.47 -6.67
N ALA A 213 8.00 -1.28 -6.99
CA ALA A 213 6.61 -1.03 -6.60
C ALA A 213 6.39 -1.18 -5.10
N GLY A 214 6.90 -2.26 -4.48
CA GLY A 214 6.77 -2.47 -3.04
C GLY A 214 7.47 -1.38 -2.21
N GLN A 215 8.68 -0.98 -2.61
CA GLN A 215 9.40 0.13 -1.96
C GLN A 215 8.67 1.47 -2.11
N TRP A 216 8.15 1.75 -3.30
CA TRP A 216 7.36 2.96 -3.53
C TRP A 216 6.08 2.96 -2.71
N LEU A 217 5.34 1.84 -2.65
CA LEU A 217 4.13 1.73 -1.83
C LEU A 217 4.43 1.92 -0.35
N ALA A 218 5.46 1.27 0.20
CA ALA A 218 5.86 1.45 1.60
C ALA A 218 6.17 2.92 1.94
N ALA A 219 6.73 3.67 0.99
CA ALA A 219 7.06 5.08 1.18
C ALA A 219 5.92 6.06 0.86
N ASN A 220 4.92 5.67 0.06
CA ASN A 220 3.95 6.62 -0.54
C ASN A 220 2.48 6.28 -0.31
N ALA A 221 2.14 5.06 0.09
CA ALA A 221 0.75 4.63 0.26
C ALA A 221 -0.04 5.54 1.22
N TYR A 222 0.63 6.11 2.23
CA TYR A 222 0.03 7.04 3.19
C TYR A 222 -0.56 8.29 2.53
N ARG A 223 -0.02 8.75 1.38
CA ARG A 223 -0.52 9.90 0.62
C ARG A 223 -1.94 9.68 0.11
N PHE A 224 -2.34 8.41 0.00
CA PHE A 224 -3.62 7.98 -0.53
C PHE A 224 -4.52 7.36 0.55
N GLY A 225 -4.16 7.45 1.83
CA GLY A 225 -4.97 6.88 2.91
C GLY A 225 -4.66 5.43 3.26
N TYR A 226 -3.59 4.84 2.70
CA TYR A 226 -3.22 3.45 2.92
C TYR A 226 -2.05 3.31 3.89
N LEU A 227 -2.17 2.34 4.80
CA LEU A 227 -1.16 1.89 5.74
C LEU A 227 -0.66 0.51 5.32
N LEU A 228 0.65 0.27 5.37
CA LEU A 228 1.20 -1.08 5.34
C LEU A 228 0.94 -1.76 6.69
N SER A 229 -0.06 -2.64 6.78
CA SER A 229 -0.56 -3.11 8.08
C SER A 229 0.42 -3.99 8.83
N TYR A 230 1.24 -4.77 8.12
CA TYR A 230 2.18 -5.73 8.73
C TYR A 230 3.64 -5.44 8.35
N PRO A 231 4.27 -4.39 8.92
CA PRO A 231 5.69 -4.10 8.75
C PRO A 231 6.60 -5.17 9.37
N ALA A 232 7.81 -5.31 8.83
CA ALA A 232 8.76 -6.37 9.24
C ALA A 232 9.20 -6.30 10.71
N ASP A 233 9.26 -5.10 11.27
CA ASP A 233 9.68 -4.84 12.66
C ASP A 233 8.52 -4.86 13.66
N LYS A 234 7.29 -5.16 13.21
CA LYS A 234 6.06 -5.03 14.01
C LYS A 234 5.32 -6.34 14.28
N THR A 235 5.90 -7.50 13.96
CA THR A 235 5.31 -8.81 14.30
C THR A 235 4.99 -8.97 15.79
N ALA A 236 5.77 -8.37 16.69
CA ALA A 236 5.49 -8.41 18.14
C ALA A 236 4.25 -7.58 18.54
N VAL A 237 3.83 -6.63 17.69
CA VAL A 237 2.66 -5.78 17.87
C VAL A 237 1.44 -6.39 17.18
N THR A 238 1.54 -6.70 15.88
CA THR A 238 0.39 -7.15 15.06
C THR A 238 0.17 -8.65 15.11
N GLY A 239 1.20 -9.42 15.45
CA GLY A 239 1.20 -10.88 15.43
C GLY A 239 1.38 -11.50 14.04
N TYR A 240 1.43 -10.72 12.96
CA TYR A 240 1.63 -11.22 11.61
C TYR A 240 3.09 -11.08 11.18
N GLU A 241 3.52 -11.99 10.30
CA GLU A 241 4.80 -11.82 9.62
C GLU A 241 4.77 -10.65 8.62
N TYR A 242 5.93 -10.31 8.07
CA TYR A 242 6.03 -9.19 7.14
C TYR A 242 5.21 -9.46 5.86
N GLU A 243 4.24 -8.60 5.57
CA GLU A 243 3.40 -8.68 4.37
C GLU A 243 3.54 -7.38 3.54
N PRO A 244 4.60 -7.22 2.73
CA PRO A 244 4.83 -6.01 1.92
C PRO A 244 3.72 -5.68 0.92
N TRP A 245 2.78 -6.59 0.71
CA TRP A 245 1.67 -6.46 -0.23
C TRP A 245 0.37 -6.00 0.45
N HIS A 246 0.25 -6.10 1.78
CA HIS A 246 -1.02 -5.93 2.49
C HIS A 246 -1.21 -4.48 2.95
N PHE A 247 -2.14 -3.76 2.31
CA PHE A 247 -2.42 -2.36 2.61
C PHE A 247 -3.84 -2.16 3.12
N ARG A 248 -3.96 -1.46 4.25
CA ARG A 248 -5.22 -1.09 4.89
C ARG A 248 -5.55 0.38 4.66
N TYR A 249 -6.72 0.64 4.10
CA TYR A 249 -7.26 1.98 3.98
C TYR A 249 -7.79 2.48 5.35
N ILE A 250 -7.33 3.67 5.74
CA ILE A 250 -7.68 4.35 7.00
C ILE A 250 -8.00 5.85 6.82
N GLY A 251 -8.02 6.32 5.59
CA GLY A 251 -8.22 7.73 5.24
C GLY A 251 -6.94 8.55 5.29
N VAL A 252 -6.85 9.56 4.41
CA VAL A 252 -5.65 10.40 4.22
C VAL A 252 -5.24 11.11 5.51
N ASP A 253 -6.19 11.67 6.25
CA ASP A 253 -5.88 12.42 7.48
C ASP A 253 -5.14 11.55 8.50
N LEU A 254 -5.61 10.33 8.74
CA LEU A 254 -5.00 9.43 9.71
C LEU A 254 -3.66 8.87 9.21
N SER A 255 -3.60 8.43 7.95
CA SER A 255 -2.35 7.88 7.40
C SER A 255 -1.24 8.95 7.32
N THR A 256 -1.59 10.20 7.02
CA THR A 256 -0.65 11.32 7.07
C THR A 256 -0.19 11.62 8.50
N GLU A 257 -1.08 11.61 9.49
CA GLU A 257 -0.67 11.80 10.89
C GLU A 257 0.27 10.68 11.36
N MET A 258 -0.09 9.42 11.12
CA MET A 258 0.75 8.25 11.43
C MET A 258 2.13 8.36 10.77
N HIS A 259 2.18 8.78 9.50
CA HIS A 259 3.43 9.00 8.79
C HIS A 259 4.27 10.11 9.44
N ASN A 260 3.67 11.24 9.81
CA ASN A 260 4.35 12.37 10.45
C ASN A 260 4.88 12.01 11.85
N GLU A 261 4.15 11.21 12.63
CA GLU A 261 4.57 10.71 13.94
C GLU A 261 5.59 9.55 13.84
N GLY A 262 5.75 8.94 12.66
CA GLY A 262 6.58 7.75 12.47
C GLY A 262 6.00 6.48 13.10
N VAL A 263 4.69 6.42 13.31
CA VAL A 263 3.97 5.27 13.87
C VAL A 263 3.41 4.42 12.75
N THR A 264 3.68 3.11 12.76
CA THR A 264 3.41 2.22 11.62
C THR A 264 2.36 1.13 11.90
N THR A 265 1.71 1.18 13.06
CA THR A 265 0.61 0.25 13.41
C THR A 265 -0.56 1.01 14.01
N LEU A 266 -1.79 0.52 13.77
CA LEU A 266 -2.98 1.13 14.36
C LEU A 266 -3.02 0.91 15.88
N GLU A 267 -2.51 -0.23 16.33
CA GLU A 267 -2.41 -0.61 17.73
C GLU A 267 -1.58 0.43 18.51
N GLU A 268 -0.36 0.73 18.05
CA GLU A 268 0.49 1.73 18.68
C GLU A 268 -0.12 3.13 18.58
N PHE A 269 -0.69 3.49 17.42
CA PHE A 269 -1.25 4.83 17.21
C PHE A 269 -2.43 5.13 18.14
N PHE A 270 -3.34 4.16 18.33
CA PHE A 270 -4.51 4.29 19.20
C PHE A 270 -4.24 3.87 20.65
N GLY A 271 -3.02 3.44 20.99
CA GLY A 271 -2.66 3.00 22.34
C GLY A 271 -3.35 1.70 22.76
N LEU A 272 -3.65 0.83 21.80
CA LEU A 272 -4.19 -0.51 22.06
C LEU A 272 -3.07 -1.46 22.49
N PRO A 273 -3.38 -2.52 23.25
CA PRO A 273 -2.42 -3.59 23.51
C PRO A 273 -1.94 -4.24 22.22
N ALA A 274 -0.70 -4.72 22.20
CA ALA A 274 -0.22 -5.60 21.15
C ALA A 274 -1.07 -6.88 21.07
N ALA A 275 -1.27 -7.38 19.85
CA ALA A 275 -2.05 -8.57 19.52
C ALA A 275 -1.17 -9.68 18.89
N PRO A 276 -0.07 -10.15 19.54
CA PRO A 276 0.83 -11.14 18.94
C PRO A 276 0.15 -12.51 18.70
N GLY A 277 -0.95 -12.79 19.40
CA GLY A 277 -1.72 -14.03 19.30
C GLY A 277 -3.19 -13.83 19.66
N TYR A 278 -4.00 -14.86 19.38
CA TYR A 278 -5.42 -14.87 19.71
C TYR A 278 -5.66 -15.08 21.20
N LEU A 279 -6.76 -14.50 21.70
CA LEU A 279 -7.25 -14.80 23.05
C LEU A 279 -7.72 -16.26 23.12
N GLY A 280 -7.30 -16.96 24.18
CA GLY A 280 -7.58 -18.38 24.41
C GLY A 280 -8.94 -18.66 25.03
#